data_AF-A0A9P0HT02-F1
#
_entry.id   AF-A0A9P0HT02-F1
#
_cell.length_a   1.000
_cell.length_b   1.000
_cell.length_c   1.000
_cell.angle_alpha   90.00
_cell.angle_beta   90.00
_cell.angle_gamma   90.00
#
_symmetry.space_group_name_H-M   'P 1'
#
loop_
_entity.id
_entity.type
_entity.pdbx_description
1 polymer ?
#
loop_
_entity_poly.entity_id
_entity_poly.type
_entity_poly.pdbx_seq_one_letter_code
_entity_poly.pdbx_strand_id
1 'polypeptide(L)'
;MNRYFPLVVTILVSIETCEILINNPFTCEEIVASLKYHNEVRNNVSLGKTILNPAKNMWQLKWDKKLEEMAQNFVKKCEFKHNDNRPIDAGENLAMKAFPNSLKSLDPVEMMDMWYTEYYNYGRKNGTTAHFTQLIWGSTKFVGCGIAHFLDKAGNPSYPYHTMLVCNYRPAGNLAGAHMYDKFLNGSKSCDVGVSSQLYKGLCAHDEEHAKSGDTCS
;
A
#
# COMPACT_ATOMS: atom_id res chain seq x y z
N MET A 1 21.53 23.20 60.40
CA MET A 1 21.53 21.81 59.88
C MET A 1 20.94 21.84 58.48
N ASN A 2 21.79 21.87 57.44
CA ASN A 2 21.33 21.81 56.05
C ASN A 2 20.99 20.36 55.69
N ARG A 3 19.73 20.08 55.40
CA ARG A 3 19.29 18.79 54.85
C ARG A 3 19.41 18.86 53.33
N TYR A 4 20.40 18.17 52.79
CA TYR A 4 20.47 17.86 51.36
C TYR A 4 19.41 16.80 51.04
N PHE A 5 18.47 17.12 50.15
CA PHE A 5 17.63 16.13 49.48
C PHE A 5 18.28 15.80 48.13
N PRO A 6 18.68 14.53 47.87
CA PRO A 6 19.20 14.17 46.56
C PRO A 6 18.04 14.19 45.55
N LEU A 7 18.20 14.96 44.48
CA LEU A 7 17.32 14.89 43.32
C LEU A 7 17.56 13.53 42.65
N VAL A 8 16.64 12.58 42.79
CA VAL A 8 16.67 11.34 42.03
C VAL A 8 16.09 11.63 40.65
N VAL A 9 16.98 11.85 39.67
CA VAL A 9 16.60 11.94 38.26
C VAL A 9 16.46 10.53 37.73
N THR A 10 15.24 9.99 37.70
CA THR A 10 14.93 8.76 36.95
C THR A 10 15.03 9.06 35.46
N ILE A 11 16.17 8.71 34.86
CA ILE A 11 16.33 8.69 33.41
C ILE A 11 15.50 7.53 32.88
N LEU A 12 14.34 7.81 32.28
CA LEU A 12 13.60 6.85 31.48
C LEU A 12 14.43 6.59 30.21
N VAL A 13 15.25 5.53 30.22
CA VAL A 13 15.87 5.03 29.00
C VAL A 13 14.74 4.42 28.16
N SER A 14 14.34 5.10 27.08
CA SER A 14 13.43 4.49 26.10
C SER A 14 14.14 3.28 25.52
N ILE A 15 13.68 2.07 25.86
CA ILE A 15 14.17 0.86 25.22
C ILE A 15 13.69 0.92 23.78
N GLU A 16 14.61 1.15 22.84
CA GLU A 16 14.32 1.04 21.41
C GLU A 16 13.85 -0.39 21.13
N THR A 17 12.57 -0.53 20.78
CA THR A 17 11.93 -1.83 20.52
C THR A 17 12.34 -2.42 19.18
N CYS A 18 12.88 -1.59 18.28
CA CYS A 18 13.47 -2.03 17.01
C CYS A 18 14.67 -1.18 16.62
N GLU A 19 15.45 -1.67 15.67
CA GLU A 19 16.56 -0.97 15.03
C GLU A 19 16.38 -0.98 13.51
N ILE A 20 16.29 0.22 12.92
CA ILE A 20 16.21 0.36 11.46
C ILE A 20 17.56 0.02 10.84
N LEU A 21 17.55 -0.97 9.95
CA LEU A 21 18.73 -1.43 9.22
C LEU A 21 18.83 -0.76 7.84
N ILE A 22 17.71 -0.67 7.12
CA ILE A 22 17.61 -0.03 5.79
C ILE A 22 16.25 0.67 5.70
N ASN A 23 16.25 1.94 5.29
CA ASN A 23 15.04 2.75 5.11
C ASN A 23 15.27 3.79 4.01
N ASN A 24 15.55 3.31 2.79
CA ASN A 24 15.68 4.16 1.62
C ASN A 24 14.28 4.36 1.02
N PRO A 25 13.93 5.57 0.54
CA PRO A 25 12.77 5.75 -0.32
C PRO A 25 12.86 4.87 -1.56
N PHE A 26 11.71 4.64 -2.20
CA PHE A 26 11.65 3.84 -3.42
C PHE A 26 12.49 4.51 -4.53
N THR A 27 13.23 3.69 -5.24
CA THR A 27 13.87 4.08 -6.50
C THR A 27 12.81 4.28 -7.59
N CYS A 28 13.16 4.99 -8.66
CA CYS A 28 12.26 5.15 -9.81
C CYS A 28 11.85 3.79 -10.41
N GLU A 29 12.75 2.81 -10.44
CA GLU A 29 12.47 1.46 -10.93
C GLU A 29 11.40 0.77 -10.07
N GLU A 30 11.54 0.83 -8.74
CA GLU A 30 10.57 0.26 -7.81
C GLU A 30 9.20 0.97 -7.88
N ILE A 31 9.19 2.31 -8.07
CA ILE A 31 7.96 3.08 -8.29
C ILE A 31 7.23 2.61 -9.55
N VAL A 32 7.95 2.53 -10.67
CA VAL A 32 7.38 2.11 -11.96
C VAL A 32 6.89 0.66 -11.88
N ALA A 33 7.66 -0.25 -11.29
CA ALA A 33 7.25 -1.64 -11.09
C ALA A 33 6.00 -1.75 -10.21
N SER A 34 5.94 -0.97 -9.13
CA SER A 34 4.79 -0.92 -8.22
C SER A 34 3.54 -0.40 -8.92
N LEU A 35 3.64 0.71 -9.65
CA LEU A 35 2.52 1.26 -10.42
C LEU A 35 2.02 0.28 -11.47
N LYS A 36 2.95 -0.31 -12.23
CA LYS A 36 2.63 -1.32 -13.25
C LYS A 36 1.86 -2.48 -12.63
N TYR A 37 2.34 -3.03 -11.52
CA TYR A 37 1.64 -4.13 -10.83
C TYR A 37 0.22 -3.75 -10.41
N HIS A 38 0.04 -2.60 -9.75
CA HIS A 38 -1.28 -2.11 -9.35
C HIS A 38 -2.21 -1.93 -10.57
N ASN A 39 -1.71 -1.31 -11.63
CA ASN A 39 -2.48 -1.00 -12.83
C ASN A 39 -2.83 -2.25 -13.64
N GLU A 40 -1.94 -3.25 -13.72
CA GLU A 40 -2.24 -4.54 -14.35
C GLU A 40 -3.34 -5.32 -13.61
N VAL A 41 -3.26 -5.39 -12.28
CA VAL A 41 -4.29 -6.01 -11.42
C VAL A 41 -5.65 -5.34 -11.65
N ARG A 42 -5.70 -4.01 -11.59
CA ARG A 42 -6.92 -3.22 -11.80
C ARG A 42 -7.47 -3.39 -13.22
N ASN A 43 -6.60 -3.39 -14.23
CA ASN A 43 -6.98 -3.56 -15.62
C ASN A 43 -7.57 -4.95 -15.88
N ASN A 44 -7.01 -6.00 -15.28
CA ASN A 44 -7.53 -7.35 -15.41
C ASN A 44 -8.92 -7.49 -14.80
N VAL A 45 -9.17 -6.88 -13.63
CA VAL A 45 -10.53 -6.82 -13.04
C VAL A 45 -11.47 -6.04 -13.95
N SER A 46 -11.07 -4.87 -14.42
CA SER A 46 -11.93 -4.00 -15.22
C SER A 46 -12.34 -4.64 -16.55
N LEU A 47 -11.44 -5.39 -17.17
CA LEU A 47 -11.68 -6.12 -18.42
C LEU A 47 -12.44 -7.45 -18.23
N GLY A 48 -12.82 -7.81 -17.00
CA GLY A 48 -13.53 -9.06 -16.74
C GLY A 48 -12.66 -10.31 -16.90
N LYS A 49 -11.33 -10.19 -16.73
CA LYS A 49 -10.39 -11.33 -16.80
C LYS A 49 -10.25 -12.07 -15.46
N THR A 50 -11.13 -11.78 -14.51
CA THR A 50 -11.16 -12.38 -13.17
C THR A 50 -12.56 -12.94 -12.91
N ILE A 51 -12.78 -13.62 -11.78
CA ILE A 51 -14.12 -14.08 -11.38
C ILE A 51 -15.06 -12.93 -10.99
N LEU A 52 -14.52 -11.72 -10.79
CA LEU A 52 -15.31 -10.55 -10.45
C LEU A 52 -16.02 -9.98 -11.67
N ASN A 53 -17.12 -9.27 -11.43
CA ASN A 53 -17.80 -8.54 -12.50
C ASN A 53 -16.85 -7.48 -13.09
N PRO A 54 -16.85 -7.26 -14.43
CA PRO A 54 -16.07 -6.20 -15.04
C PRO A 54 -16.42 -4.84 -14.43
N ALA A 55 -15.46 -3.93 -14.42
CA ALA A 55 -15.59 -2.62 -13.79
C ALA A 55 -15.66 -1.50 -14.83
N LYS A 56 -16.38 -0.43 -14.50
CA LYS A 56 -16.24 0.89 -15.13
C LYS A 56 -15.68 1.87 -14.10
N ASN A 57 -15.22 3.03 -14.55
CA ASN A 57 -14.65 4.10 -13.72
C ASN A 57 -13.45 3.64 -12.86
N MET A 58 -12.75 2.58 -13.27
CA MET A 58 -11.53 2.10 -12.60
C MET A 58 -10.36 2.97 -13.02
N TRP A 59 -9.76 3.72 -12.10
CA TRP A 59 -8.67 4.63 -12.44
C TRP A 59 -7.32 3.91 -12.59
N GLN A 60 -6.53 4.31 -13.58
CA GLN A 60 -5.09 4.10 -13.63
C GLN A 60 -4.46 4.97 -12.54
N LEU A 61 -3.68 4.34 -11.67
CA LEU A 61 -3.04 5.02 -10.54
C LEU A 61 -1.85 5.85 -11.03
N LYS A 62 -1.70 7.05 -10.46
CA LYS A 62 -0.47 7.84 -10.47
C LYS A 62 0.28 7.68 -9.15
N TRP A 63 1.61 7.79 -9.17
CA TRP A 63 2.37 7.88 -7.93
C TRP A 63 2.16 9.24 -7.27
N ASP A 64 2.00 9.27 -5.96
CA ASP A 64 1.90 10.49 -5.17
C ASP A 64 3.01 10.51 -4.11
N LYS A 65 3.93 11.46 -4.27
CA LYS A 65 5.09 11.61 -3.41
C LYS A 65 4.74 11.92 -1.95
N LYS A 66 3.61 12.59 -1.67
CA LYS A 66 3.18 12.85 -0.28
C LYS A 66 2.66 11.58 0.38
N LEU A 67 2.01 10.70 -0.38
CA LEU A 67 1.60 9.38 0.10
C LEU A 67 2.82 8.48 0.37
N GLU A 68 3.83 8.53 -0.52
CA GLU A 68 5.14 7.87 -0.35
C GLU A 68 5.84 8.37 0.93
N GLU A 69 6.03 9.68 1.09
CA GLU A 69 6.66 10.27 2.27
C GLU A 69 5.94 9.88 3.57
N MET A 70 4.61 9.84 3.55
CA MET A 70 3.82 9.39 4.68
C MET A 70 4.07 7.91 5.00
N ALA A 71 4.07 7.03 4.00
CA ALA A 71 4.33 5.61 4.17
C ALA A 71 5.77 5.36 4.65
N GLN A 72 6.75 6.01 4.02
CA GLN A 72 8.18 5.90 4.34
C GLN A 72 8.50 6.41 5.75
N ASN A 73 7.76 7.40 6.24
CA ASN A 73 7.88 7.85 7.63
C ASN A 73 7.21 6.88 8.62
N PHE A 74 6.14 6.21 8.21
CA PHE A 74 5.43 5.28 9.08
C PHE A 74 6.19 3.97 9.31
N VAL A 75 6.79 3.39 8.26
CA VAL A 75 7.56 2.13 8.37
C VAL A 75 8.73 2.19 9.36
N LYS A 76 9.26 3.40 9.65
CA LYS A 76 10.29 3.64 10.67
C LYS A 76 9.86 3.29 12.09
N LYS A 77 8.56 3.16 12.34
CA LYS A 77 8.03 2.82 13.66
C LYS A 77 8.16 1.33 13.98
N CYS A 78 8.38 0.48 12.98
CA CYS A 78 8.43 -0.98 13.13
C CYS A 78 7.15 -1.61 13.70
N GLU A 79 6.00 -0.95 13.55
CA GLU A 79 4.73 -1.41 14.11
C GLU A 79 3.83 -1.97 13.01
N PHE A 80 3.54 -3.27 13.05
CA PHE A 80 2.60 -3.89 12.11
C PHE A 80 1.14 -3.63 12.51
N LYS A 81 0.75 -2.35 12.44
CA LYS A 81 -0.62 -1.85 12.67
C LYS A 81 -0.88 -0.66 11.75
N HIS A 82 -2.15 -0.36 11.50
CA HIS A 82 -2.53 0.77 10.69
C HIS A 82 -2.08 2.12 11.29
N ASN A 83 -1.74 3.10 10.45
CA ASN A 83 -1.33 4.43 10.89
C ASN A 83 -2.53 5.29 11.30
N ASP A 84 -2.87 5.36 12.59
CA ASP A 84 -4.02 6.13 13.10
C ASP A 84 -3.97 7.64 12.80
N ASN A 85 -2.79 8.18 12.47
CA ASN A 85 -2.60 9.60 12.16
C ASN A 85 -2.66 9.92 10.65
N ARG A 86 -3.06 8.98 9.80
CA ARG A 86 -3.23 9.22 8.36
C ARG A 86 -4.46 10.11 8.10
N PRO A 87 -4.45 10.93 7.04
CA PRO A 87 -5.65 11.65 6.60
C PRO A 87 -6.84 10.72 6.36
N ILE A 88 -8.06 11.19 6.66
CA ILE A 88 -9.28 10.38 6.50
C ILE A 88 -9.53 9.93 5.05
N ASP A 89 -8.98 10.68 4.09
CA ASP A 89 -9.08 10.40 2.67
C ASP A 89 -7.98 9.46 2.15
N ALA A 90 -7.12 8.93 3.04
CA ALA A 90 -6.05 8.01 2.71
C ALA A 90 -6.36 6.57 3.19
N GLY A 91 -6.42 5.63 2.25
CA GLY A 91 -6.42 4.20 2.51
C GLY A 91 -4.99 3.70 2.76
N GLU A 92 -4.86 2.47 3.28
CA GLU A 92 -3.56 1.90 3.65
C GLU A 92 -3.57 0.37 3.51
N ASN A 93 -2.53 -0.18 2.89
CA ASN A 93 -2.20 -1.61 2.95
C ASN A 93 -0.85 -1.81 3.63
N LEU A 94 -0.72 -2.89 4.41
CA LEU A 94 0.52 -3.28 5.07
C LEU A 94 0.91 -4.70 4.70
N ALA A 95 2.20 -4.95 4.49
CA ALA A 95 2.77 -6.28 4.39
C ALA A 95 4.02 -6.37 5.25
N MET A 96 4.25 -7.53 5.86
CA MET A 96 5.46 -7.79 6.64
C MET A 96 5.91 -9.23 6.44
N LYS A 97 7.21 -9.42 6.22
CA LYS A 97 7.89 -10.72 6.23
C LYS A 97 8.99 -10.70 7.29
N ALA A 98 9.13 -11.80 8.03
CA ALA A 98 10.14 -11.96 9.08
C ALA A 98 11.13 -13.08 8.75
N PHE A 99 12.38 -12.95 9.20
CA PHE A 99 13.49 -13.81 8.83
C PHE A 99 14.35 -14.16 10.06
N PRO A 100 14.91 -15.39 10.13
CA PRO A 100 15.63 -15.86 11.31
C PRO A 100 17.06 -15.32 11.43
N ASN A 101 17.84 -15.40 10.36
CA ASN A 101 19.30 -15.22 10.44
C ASN A 101 19.78 -13.87 9.91
N SER A 102 19.13 -13.35 8.88
CA SER A 102 19.50 -12.10 8.23
C SER A 102 18.30 -11.51 7.48
N LEU A 103 18.39 -10.22 7.16
CA LEU A 103 17.53 -9.63 6.14
C LEU A 103 17.65 -10.39 4.81
N LYS A 104 16.54 -10.41 4.08
CA LYS A 104 16.52 -10.76 2.66
C LYS A 104 16.07 -9.55 1.87
N SER A 105 16.74 -9.30 0.76
CA SER A 105 16.20 -8.38 -0.25
C SER A 105 14.85 -8.94 -0.71
N LEU A 106 13.83 -8.10 -0.69
CA LEU A 106 12.51 -8.41 -1.20
C LEU A 106 12.16 -7.37 -2.23
N ASP A 107 11.69 -7.83 -3.39
CA ASP A 107 11.02 -6.97 -4.34
C ASP A 107 9.71 -6.46 -3.71
N PRO A 108 9.45 -5.14 -3.67
CA PRO A 108 8.17 -4.60 -3.22
C PRO A 108 6.96 -5.25 -3.90
N VAL A 109 7.08 -5.63 -5.17
CA VAL A 109 6.00 -6.28 -5.93
C VAL A 109 5.67 -7.67 -5.35
N GLU A 110 6.66 -8.43 -4.88
CA GLU A 110 6.38 -9.72 -4.21
C GLU A 110 5.58 -9.54 -2.90
N MET A 111 5.77 -8.41 -2.21
CA MET A 111 4.99 -8.10 -1.02
C MET A 111 3.58 -7.61 -1.38
N MET A 112 3.44 -6.86 -2.47
CA MET A 112 2.13 -6.47 -3.01
C MET A 112 1.33 -7.68 -3.50
N ASP A 113 2.01 -8.72 -4.01
CA ASP A 113 1.35 -9.95 -4.43
C ASP A 113 0.71 -10.71 -3.27
N MET A 114 1.28 -10.62 -2.07
CA MET A 114 0.63 -11.16 -0.86
C MET A 114 -0.77 -10.56 -0.67
N TRP A 115 -0.96 -9.27 -0.96
CA TRP A 115 -2.27 -8.62 -0.92
C TRP A 115 -3.20 -9.15 -2.01
N TYR A 116 -2.70 -9.32 -3.24
CA TYR A 116 -3.51 -9.81 -4.34
C TYR A 116 -3.97 -11.25 -4.12
N THR A 117 -3.16 -12.12 -3.51
CA THR A 117 -3.54 -13.52 -3.25
C THR A 117 -4.79 -13.68 -2.38
N GLU A 118 -5.19 -12.65 -1.62
CA GLU A 118 -6.47 -12.63 -0.91
C GLU A 118 -7.69 -12.73 -1.87
N TYR A 119 -7.51 -12.46 -3.16
CA TYR A 119 -8.47 -12.74 -4.23
C TYR A 119 -9.05 -14.16 -4.15
N TYR A 120 -8.24 -15.16 -3.83
CA TYR A 120 -8.70 -16.55 -3.70
C TYR A 120 -9.63 -16.77 -2.51
N ASN A 121 -9.69 -15.84 -1.57
CA ASN A 121 -10.60 -15.83 -0.44
C ASN A 121 -11.88 -15.02 -0.70
N TYR A 122 -11.99 -14.35 -1.84
CA TYR A 122 -13.15 -13.54 -2.18
C TYR A 122 -14.44 -14.38 -2.24
N GLY A 123 -15.48 -13.91 -1.54
CA GLY A 123 -16.77 -14.61 -1.42
C GLY A 123 -16.79 -15.77 -0.42
N ARG A 124 -15.68 -16.09 0.25
CA ARG A 124 -15.66 -17.10 1.31
C ARG A 124 -16.16 -16.51 2.62
N LYS A 125 -16.95 -17.30 3.39
CA LYS A 125 -17.59 -16.88 4.65
C LYS A 125 -16.62 -16.24 5.67
N ASN A 126 -15.36 -16.69 5.69
CA ASN A 126 -14.32 -16.21 6.61
C ASN A 126 -13.07 -15.72 5.85
N GLY A 127 -13.22 -15.30 4.59
CA GLY A 127 -12.10 -14.83 3.79
C GLY A 127 -11.69 -13.41 4.17
N THR A 128 -10.40 -13.19 4.47
CA THR A 128 -9.84 -11.84 4.57
C THR A 128 -9.51 -11.35 3.16
N THR A 129 -10.04 -10.19 2.78
CA THR A 129 -9.86 -9.62 1.44
C THR A 129 -9.54 -8.14 1.44
N ALA A 130 -9.34 -7.53 2.61
CA ALA A 130 -9.24 -6.07 2.72
C ALA A 130 -8.07 -5.50 1.92
N HIS A 131 -6.92 -6.18 1.86
CA HIS A 131 -5.80 -5.70 1.09
C HIS A 131 -6.07 -5.81 -0.41
N PHE A 132 -6.64 -6.94 -0.85
CA PHE A 132 -7.05 -7.14 -2.24
C PHE A 132 -8.09 -6.10 -2.67
N THR A 133 -9.13 -5.85 -1.87
CA THR A 133 -10.18 -4.88 -2.23
C THR A 133 -9.66 -3.45 -2.31
N GLN A 134 -8.64 -3.09 -1.53
CA GLN A 134 -7.97 -1.79 -1.64
C GLN A 134 -7.18 -1.65 -2.96
N LEU A 135 -6.49 -2.71 -3.41
CA LEU A 135 -5.77 -2.71 -4.70
C LEU A 135 -6.71 -2.38 -5.87
N ILE A 136 -7.91 -2.95 -5.84
CA ILE A 136 -8.90 -2.84 -6.93
C ILE A 136 -9.98 -1.80 -6.66
N TRP A 137 -9.77 -0.90 -5.72
CA TRP A 137 -10.78 0.10 -5.39
C TRP A 137 -10.92 1.13 -6.52
N GLY A 138 -12.08 1.14 -7.17
CA GLY A 138 -12.35 1.84 -8.43
C GLY A 138 -11.99 3.31 -8.37
N SER A 139 -12.44 4.01 -7.32
CA SER A 139 -12.26 5.45 -7.17
C SER A 139 -10.86 5.90 -6.76
N THR A 140 -9.99 4.99 -6.32
CA THR A 140 -8.60 5.31 -5.95
C THR A 140 -7.83 5.76 -7.18
N LYS A 141 -7.12 6.88 -7.07
CA LYS A 141 -6.41 7.52 -8.18
C LYS A 141 -4.90 7.61 -7.98
N PHE A 142 -4.47 7.60 -6.72
CA PHE A 142 -3.09 7.82 -6.33
C PHE A 142 -2.64 6.74 -5.36
N VAL A 143 -1.37 6.38 -5.45
CA VAL A 143 -0.69 5.49 -4.51
C VAL A 143 0.71 6.02 -4.22
N GLY A 144 1.19 5.80 -3.00
CA GLY A 144 2.60 5.99 -2.67
C GLY A 144 2.99 5.07 -1.52
N CYS A 145 4.15 4.44 -1.62
CA CYS A 145 4.56 3.37 -0.72
C CYS A 145 5.87 3.69 0.00
N GLY A 146 6.09 3.03 1.13
CA GLY A 146 7.34 3.11 1.89
C GLY A 146 7.73 1.72 2.38
N ILE A 147 9.03 1.48 2.44
CA ILE A 147 9.59 0.19 2.83
C ILE A 147 10.72 0.39 3.84
N ALA A 148 10.73 -0.42 4.89
CA ALA A 148 11.84 -0.46 5.83
C ALA A 148 12.19 -1.90 6.19
N HIS A 149 13.46 -2.07 6.50
CA HIS A 149 14.05 -3.28 7.00
C HIS A 149 14.60 -3.03 8.39
N PHE A 150 14.23 -3.84 9.36
CA PHE A 150 14.58 -3.59 10.76
C PHE A 150 14.81 -4.88 11.54
N LEU A 151 15.58 -4.75 12.61
CA LEU A 151 15.72 -5.76 13.65
C LEU A 151 14.66 -5.47 14.73
N ASP A 152 13.71 -6.37 14.92
CA ASP A 152 12.77 -6.34 16.04
C ASP A 152 13.45 -6.92 17.29
N LYS A 153 13.70 -6.06 18.28
CA LYS A 153 14.38 -6.44 19.53
C LYS A 153 13.40 -6.91 20.61
N ALA A 154 12.10 -6.63 20.43
CA ALA A 154 11.05 -6.92 21.40
C ALA A 154 10.16 -8.10 20.99
N GLY A 155 10.16 -8.47 19.70
CA GLY A 155 9.35 -9.54 19.15
C GLY A 155 9.95 -10.94 19.28
N ASN A 156 9.64 -11.79 18.31
CA ASN A 156 10.04 -13.20 18.32
C ASN A 156 11.55 -13.35 18.00
N PRO A 157 12.39 -13.82 18.94
CA PRO A 157 13.83 -13.93 18.72
C PRO A 157 14.20 -14.96 17.66
N SER A 158 13.30 -15.87 17.27
CA SER A 158 13.53 -16.80 16.15
C SER A 158 13.38 -16.16 14.77
N TYR A 159 12.77 -14.97 14.67
CA TYR A 159 12.59 -14.25 13.41
C TYR A 159 12.80 -12.74 13.59
N PRO A 160 13.97 -12.29 14.06
CA PRO A 160 14.15 -10.91 14.51
C PRO A 160 14.33 -9.92 13.35
N TYR A 161 14.54 -10.38 12.12
CA TYR A 161 14.75 -9.49 10.96
C TYR A 161 13.45 -9.33 10.17
N HIS A 162 12.98 -8.11 9.98
CA HIS A 162 11.72 -7.83 9.32
C HIS A 162 11.91 -6.94 8.09
N THR A 163 11.12 -7.19 7.07
CA THR A 163 10.83 -6.23 6.00
C THR A 163 9.37 -5.86 6.08
N MET A 164 9.07 -4.56 6.14
CA MET A 164 7.72 -4.02 6.20
C MET A 164 7.48 -3.07 5.03
N LEU A 165 6.39 -3.30 4.29
CA LEU A 165 5.90 -2.47 3.20
C LEU A 165 4.58 -1.83 3.63
N VAL A 166 4.44 -0.54 3.38
CA VAL A 166 3.19 0.22 3.56
C VAL A 166 2.89 0.93 2.25
N CYS A 167 1.67 0.84 1.73
CA CYS A 167 1.20 1.66 0.63
C CYS A 167 -0.01 2.47 1.07
N ASN A 168 0.03 3.78 0.86
CA ASN A 168 -1.09 4.68 1.08
C ASN A 168 -1.81 4.96 -0.24
N TYR A 169 -3.13 5.11 -0.20
CA TYR A 169 -3.99 5.24 -1.38
C TYR A 169 -4.90 6.46 -1.25
N ARG A 170 -5.08 7.23 -2.32
CA ARG A 170 -6.01 8.38 -2.33
C ARG A 170 -6.86 8.43 -3.60
N PRO A 171 -8.19 8.69 -3.51
CA PRO A 171 -9.02 8.59 -2.31
C PRO A 171 -8.94 7.22 -1.64
N ALA A 172 -9.30 7.16 -0.36
CA ALA A 172 -9.33 5.92 0.42
C ALA A 172 -10.30 4.89 -0.20
N GLY A 173 -9.90 3.62 -0.12
CA GLY A 173 -10.78 2.49 -0.40
C GLY A 173 -11.39 1.89 0.85
N ASN A 174 -12.02 0.73 0.69
CA ASN A 174 -12.59 -0.08 1.78
C ASN A 174 -13.56 0.69 2.70
N LEU A 175 -14.32 1.63 2.12
CA LEU A 175 -15.32 2.38 2.86
C LEU A 175 -16.48 1.45 3.25
N ALA A 176 -16.80 1.42 4.55
CA ALA A 176 -17.86 0.56 5.07
C ALA A 176 -19.20 0.81 4.37
N GLY A 177 -19.82 -0.25 3.86
CA GLY A 177 -21.10 -0.18 3.13
C GLY A 177 -20.99 0.28 1.67
N ALA A 178 -19.81 0.68 1.19
CA ALA A 178 -19.58 1.03 -0.21
C ALA A 178 -19.19 -0.20 -1.05
N HIS A 179 -19.38 -0.08 -2.36
CA HIS A 179 -18.90 -1.06 -3.33
C HIS A 179 -17.46 -0.74 -3.75
N MET A 180 -16.68 -1.78 -4.09
CA MET A 180 -15.30 -1.61 -4.53
C MET A 180 -15.18 -0.75 -5.78
N TYR A 181 -16.11 -0.90 -6.72
CA TYR A 181 -16.14 -0.18 -7.99
C TYR A 181 -17.54 -0.28 -8.62
N ASP A 182 -17.80 0.56 -9.62
CA ASP A 182 -19.00 0.51 -10.44
C ASP A 182 -18.91 -0.65 -11.42
N LYS A 183 -19.93 -1.51 -11.47
CA LYS A 183 -19.97 -2.62 -12.44
C LYS A 183 -20.15 -2.06 -13.85
N PHE A 184 -19.36 -2.56 -14.79
CA PHE A 184 -19.58 -2.29 -16.21
C PHE A 184 -20.82 -3.04 -16.68
N LEU A 185 -21.75 -2.31 -17.28
CA LEU A 185 -22.94 -2.85 -17.93
C LEU A 185 -22.78 -2.73 -19.45
N ASN A 186 -23.24 -3.72 -20.21
CA ASN A 186 -23.08 -3.72 -21.66
C ASN A 186 -23.68 -2.43 -22.27
N GLY A 187 -22.94 -1.80 -23.19
CA GLY A 187 -23.30 -0.52 -23.80
C GLY A 187 -22.99 0.73 -22.96
N SER A 188 -22.49 0.60 -21.73
CA SER A 188 -22.01 1.74 -20.95
C SER A 188 -20.61 2.19 -21.38
N LYS A 189 -20.27 3.47 -21.13
CA LYS A 189 -18.90 3.96 -21.29
C LYS A 189 -18.04 3.40 -20.16
N SER A 190 -16.79 3.05 -20.48
CA SER A 190 -15.81 2.62 -19.48
C SER A 190 -15.46 3.73 -18.49
N CYS A 191 -15.44 4.97 -18.94
CA CYS A 191 -15.12 6.15 -18.13
C CYS A 191 -16.21 7.22 -18.29
N ASP A 192 -16.84 7.59 -17.17
CA ASP A 192 -17.78 8.72 -17.12
C ASP A 192 -17.03 10.06 -17.03
N VAL A 193 -15.86 10.06 -16.38
CA VAL A 193 -14.98 11.22 -16.21
C VAL A 193 -13.54 10.79 -16.52
N GLY A 194 -12.73 11.73 -17.01
CA GLY A 194 -11.37 11.47 -17.49
C GLY A 194 -11.38 10.94 -18.93
N VAL A 195 -10.29 10.30 -19.32
CA VAL A 195 -10.12 9.71 -20.66
C VAL A 195 -9.72 8.25 -20.54
N SER A 196 -9.96 7.43 -21.55
CA SER A 196 -9.50 6.04 -21.53
C SER A 196 -7.98 5.96 -21.58
N SER A 197 -7.37 5.14 -20.73
CA SER A 197 -5.94 4.87 -20.80
C SER A 197 -5.58 4.18 -22.12
N GLN A 198 -4.46 4.59 -22.72
CA GLN A 198 -3.98 4.00 -23.97
C GLN A 198 -3.16 2.74 -23.70
N LEU A 199 -2.59 2.59 -22.49
CA LEU A 199 -1.82 1.41 -22.09
C LEU A 199 -2.70 0.36 -21.41
N TYR A 200 -3.58 0.79 -20.51
CA TYR A 200 -4.44 -0.08 -19.73
C TYR A 200 -5.89 0.06 -20.19
N LYS A 201 -6.30 -0.71 -21.21
CA LYS A 201 -7.58 -0.51 -21.92
C LYS A 201 -8.84 -0.56 -21.05
N GLY A 202 -8.77 -1.17 -19.87
CA GLY A 202 -9.86 -1.19 -18.90
C GLY A 202 -9.93 0.05 -18.00
N LEU A 203 -8.90 0.91 -18.00
CA LEU A 203 -8.73 1.96 -17.00
C LEU A 203 -9.00 3.37 -17.53
N CYS A 204 -9.38 4.25 -16.62
CA CYS A 204 -9.53 5.69 -16.82
C CYS A 204 -8.26 6.42 -16.39
N ALA A 205 -7.77 7.33 -17.21
CA ALA A 205 -6.64 8.20 -16.95
C ALA A 205 -7.09 9.62 -16.61
N HIS A 206 -6.29 10.30 -15.79
CA HIS A 206 -6.51 11.67 -15.31
C HIS A 206 -6.68 12.70 -16.42
N ASP A 207 -5.91 12.52 -17.50
CA ASP A 207 -5.77 13.44 -18.62
C ASP A 207 -5.15 12.68 -19.81
N GLU A 208 -5.11 13.31 -20.98
CA GLU A 208 -4.57 12.73 -22.22
C GLU A 208 -3.06 12.44 -22.17
N GLU A 209 -2.32 13.15 -21.32
CA GLU A 209 -0.88 12.94 -21.15
C GLU A 209 -0.65 11.65 -20.36
N HIS A 210 -1.31 11.50 -19.22
CA HIS A 210 -1.24 10.30 -18.38
C HIS A 210 -1.73 9.06 -19.09
N ALA A 211 -2.75 9.20 -19.94
CA ALA A 211 -3.26 8.10 -20.76
C ALA A 211 -2.16 7.49 -21.65
N LYS A 212 -1.13 8.28 -22.01
CA LYS A 212 0.00 7.89 -22.87
C LYS A 212 1.26 7.57 -22.07
N SER A 213 1.58 8.36 -21.04
CA SER A 213 2.85 8.29 -20.32
C SER A 213 3.03 7.00 -19.52
N GLY A 214 1.92 6.35 -19.17
CA GLY A 214 1.94 5.12 -18.40
C GLY A 214 2.43 5.30 -16.98
N ASP A 215 3.22 4.36 -16.52
CA ASP A 215 3.75 4.34 -15.16
C ASP A 215 5.05 5.15 -15.12
N THR A 216 5.01 6.30 -14.43
CA THR A 216 6.14 7.23 -14.32
C THR A 216 6.47 7.49 -12.86
N CYS A 217 7.75 7.74 -12.56
CA CYS A 217 8.23 8.11 -11.22
C CYS A 217 8.38 9.63 -11.00
N SER A 218 8.00 10.43 -12.01
CA SER A 218 8.07 11.90 -12.02
C SER A 218 6.87 12.55 -11.35
#